data_AF-A0A803L009-F1
#
_entry.id   AF-A0A803L009-F1
#
_cell.length_a   1.000
_cell.length_b   1.000
_cell.length_c   1.000
_cell.angle_alpha   90.00
_cell.angle_beta   90.00
_cell.angle_gamma   90.00
#
_symmetry.space_group_name_H-M   'P 1'
#
loop_
_entity.id
_entity.type
_entity.pdbx_description
1 polymer ?
#
loop_
_entity_poly.entity_id
_entity_poly.type
_entity_poly.pdbx_seq_one_letter_code
_entity_poly.pdbx_strand_id
1 'polypeptide(L)'
;METKNTKVSALLLVFGLILMLGVGNMKKVDAQSDDDEKICPQFCYDNLDYMTCPSTGDQKLTPSCNCCLAPTDGCVLYFNNGDAPIVC
;
A
#
# COMPACT_ATOMS: atom_id res chain seq x y z
N MET A 1 -35.27 -26.25 -34.71
CA MET A 1 -34.15 -26.33 -33.74
C MET A 1 -33.48 -24.96 -33.68
N GLU A 2 -34.24 -23.93 -33.30
CA GLU A 2 -33.79 -22.53 -33.46
C GLU A 2 -34.02 -21.72 -32.17
N THR A 3 -35.12 -21.98 -31.45
CA THR A 3 -35.48 -21.27 -30.21
C THR A 3 -34.50 -21.51 -29.05
N LYS A 4 -33.79 -22.64 -29.03
CA LYS A 4 -32.83 -22.98 -27.96
C LYS A 4 -31.53 -22.18 -28.10
N ASN A 5 -31.08 -21.96 -29.34
CA ASN A 5 -29.84 -21.24 -29.63
C ASN A 5 -30.04 -19.72 -29.53
N THR A 6 -31.23 -19.21 -29.87
CA THR A 6 -31.58 -17.79 -29.69
C THR A 6 -31.63 -17.38 -28.22
N LYS A 7 -32.16 -18.24 -27.33
CA LYS A 7 -32.21 -17.95 -25.88
C LYS A 7 -30.83 -18.01 -25.23
N VAL A 8 -29.97 -18.93 -25.65
CA VAL A 8 -28.58 -19.01 -25.18
C VAL A 8 -27.77 -17.81 -25.67
N SER A 9 -27.96 -17.39 -26.92
CA SER A 9 -27.32 -16.20 -27.49
C SER A 9 -27.76 -14.91 -26.78
N ALA A 10 -29.07 -14.75 -26.55
CA ALA A 10 -29.59 -13.61 -25.79
C ALA A 10 -29.08 -13.57 -24.35
N LEU A 11 -28.99 -14.74 -23.68
CA LEU A 11 -28.48 -14.83 -22.32
C LEU A 11 -26.98 -14.47 -22.24
N LEU A 12 -26.19 -14.91 -23.21
CA LEU A 12 -24.75 -14.59 -23.28
C LEU A 12 -24.51 -13.08 -23.50
N LEU A 13 -25.32 -12.45 -24.34
CA LEU A 13 -25.26 -11.01 -24.60
C LEU A 13 -25.62 -10.19 -23.36
N VAL A 14 -26.64 -10.60 -22.60
CA VAL A 14 -27.02 -9.96 -21.34
C VAL A 14 -25.91 -10.10 -20.29
N PHE A 15 -25.33 -11.28 -20.15
CA PHE A 15 -24.24 -11.52 -19.19
C PHE A 15 -22.98 -10.72 -19.55
N GLY A 16 -22.64 -10.62 -20.85
CA GLY A 16 -21.55 -9.78 -21.33
C GLY A 16 -21.76 -8.29 -21.06
N LEU A 17 -22.98 -7.79 -21.24
CA LEU A 17 -23.32 -6.39 -20.92
C LEU A 17 -23.19 -6.10 -19.42
N ILE A 18 -23.61 -7.03 -18.55
CA ILE A 18 -23.48 -6.89 -17.09
C ILE A 18 -22.01 -6.81 -16.66
N LEU A 19 -21.13 -7.62 -17.26
CA LEU A 19 -19.69 -7.59 -16.97
C LEU A 19 -19.03 -6.29 -17.46
N MET A 20 -19.44 -5.76 -18.62
CA MET A 20 -18.92 -4.49 -19.15
C MET A 20 -19.38 -3.27 -18.34
N LEU A 21 -20.58 -3.30 -17.77
CA LEU A 21 -21.08 -2.25 -16.85
C LEU A 21 -20.55 -2.42 -15.42
N GLY A 22 -19.97 -3.59 -15.11
CA GLY A 22 -19.51 -3.99 -13.77
C GLY A 22 -18.07 -3.64 -13.42
N VAL A 23 -17.32 -2.94 -14.29
CA VAL A 23 -16.02 -2.37 -13.91
C VAL A 23 -16.27 -1.12 -13.07
N GLY A 24 -16.70 -1.34 -11.82
CA GLY A 24 -16.70 -0.32 -10.79
C GLY A 24 -15.30 0.26 -10.69
N ASN A 25 -15.23 1.59 -10.57
CA ASN A 25 -13.99 2.32 -10.33
C ASN A 25 -13.20 1.63 -9.22
N MET A 26 -12.14 0.90 -9.57
CA MET A 26 -11.12 0.50 -8.61
C MET A 26 -10.52 1.81 -8.11
N LYS A 27 -11.03 2.33 -6.99
CA LYS A 27 -10.35 3.38 -6.27
C LYS A 27 -8.97 2.80 -5.96
N LYS A 28 -7.94 3.44 -6.51
CA LYS A 28 -6.56 3.25 -6.07
C LYS A 28 -6.61 3.36 -4.54
N VAL A 29 -6.37 2.27 -3.83
CA VAL A 29 -6.20 2.30 -2.39
C VAL A 29 -4.81 2.87 -2.20
N ASP A 30 -4.72 4.18 -2.36
CA ASP A 30 -3.65 4.95 -1.77
C ASP A 30 -3.97 4.85 -0.28
N ALA A 31 -3.18 4.06 0.44
CA ALA A 31 -3.25 3.96 1.89
C ALA A 31 -2.77 5.30 2.49
N GLN A 32 -3.53 6.36 2.23
CA GLN A 32 -3.40 7.67 2.83
C GLN A 32 -4.70 7.86 3.59
N SER A 33 -4.74 7.34 4.82
CA SER A 33 -5.82 7.64 5.76
C SER A 33 -5.62 9.08 6.24
N ASP A 34 -6.41 9.99 5.67
CA ASP A 34 -6.76 11.23 6.31
C ASP A 34 -7.60 10.87 7.55
N ASP A 35 -6.99 11.02 8.72
CA ASP A 35 -7.56 10.90 10.07
C ASP A 35 -7.84 9.48 10.64
N ASP A 36 -6.91 9.10 11.52
CA ASP A 36 -7.01 8.31 12.77
C ASP A 36 -6.58 6.83 12.86
N GLU A 37 -6.20 6.14 11.78
CA GLU A 37 -5.28 4.99 11.96
C GLU A 37 -4.46 4.71 10.69
N LYS A 38 -3.13 4.91 10.79
CA LYS A 38 -2.19 4.60 9.72
C LYS A 38 -2.04 3.07 9.64
N ILE A 39 -2.60 2.47 8.60
CA ILE A 39 -2.42 1.03 8.37
C ILE A 39 -1.02 0.81 7.82
N CYS A 40 -0.12 0.31 8.67
CA CYS A 40 1.25 0.03 8.28
C CYS A 40 1.49 -1.45 7.99
N PRO A 41 2.23 -1.76 6.91
CA PRO A 41 2.63 -3.11 6.63
C PRO A 41 3.55 -3.61 7.74
N GLN A 42 3.38 -4.88 8.11
CA GLN A 42 4.06 -5.53 9.23
C GLN A 42 5.33 -6.26 8.76
N PHE A 43 6.24 -5.53 8.11
CA PHE A 43 7.58 -6.01 7.76
C PHE A 43 8.63 -5.10 8.39
N CYS A 44 9.80 -5.65 8.73
CA CYS A 44 10.95 -4.84 9.14
C CYS A 44 12.02 -4.86 8.07
N TYR A 45 12.69 -3.73 7.86
CA TYR A 45 13.95 -3.75 7.14
C TYR A 45 14.99 -4.51 7.97
N ASP A 46 15.78 -5.33 7.29
CA ASP A 46 16.90 -6.02 7.90
C ASP A 46 18.05 -5.04 8.18
N ASN A 47 18.94 -5.39 9.11
CA ASN A 47 20.19 -4.67 9.37
C ASN A 47 20.01 -3.21 9.84
N LEU A 48 18.85 -2.84 10.40
CA LEU A 48 18.64 -1.53 11.02
C LEU A 48 19.58 -1.34 12.23
N ASP A 49 20.24 -0.18 12.29
CA ASP A 49 21.16 0.21 13.38
C ASP A 49 20.49 1.23 14.30
N TYR A 50 20.18 2.41 13.75
CA TYR A 50 19.53 3.50 14.48
C TYR A 50 18.71 4.37 13.54
N MET A 51 17.93 5.28 14.11
CA MET A 51 17.27 6.34 13.36
C MET A 51 17.52 7.72 13.96
N THR A 52 17.34 8.75 13.15
CA THR A 52 17.29 10.16 13.59
C THR A 52 16.01 10.79 13.10
N CYS A 53 15.41 11.71 13.86
CA CYS A 53 14.20 12.43 13.43
C CYS A 53 14.36 13.93 13.59
N PRO A 54 13.71 14.75 12.74
CA PRO A 54 13.79 16.21 12.85
C PRO A 54 13.39 16.74 14.22
N SER A 55 12.44 16.07 14.89
CA SER A 55 11.96 16.42 16.24
C SER A 55 13.00 16.26 17.35
N THR A 56 14.05 15.46 17.13
CA THR A 56 15.09 15.12 18.12
C THR A 56 16.50 15.48 17.64
N GLY A 57 16.63 16.05 16.44
CA GLY A 57 17.90 16.40 15.82
C GLY A 57 18.77 15.17 15.55
N ASP A 58 20.02 15.24 15.97
CA ASP A 58 21.05 14.21 15.72
C ASP A 58 21.03 13.06 16.75
N GLN A 59 20.02 13.02 17.62
CA GLN A 59 19.89 11.93 18.60
C GLN A 59 19.68 10.59 17.88
N LYS A 60 20.53 9.60 18.20
CA LYS A 60 20.32 8.22 17.75
C LYS A 60 19.23 7.56 18.58
N LEU A 61 18.11 7.26 17.93
CA LEU A 61 16.96 6.59 18.52
C LEU A 61 16.91 5.12 18.08
N THR A 62 16.17 4.30 18.84
CA THR A 62 15.80 2.95 18.40
C THR A 62 15.04 3.05 17.07
N PRO A 63 15.47 2.33 16.02
CA PRO A 63 14.88 2.46 14.69
C PRO A 63 13.47 1.87 14.65
N SER A 64 12.56 2.56 13.96
CA SER A 64 11.29 1.98 13.53
C SER A 64 11.55 0.86 12.52
N CYS A 65 10.72 -0.17 12.58
CA CYS A 65 10.79 -1.36 11.74
C CYS A 65 10.73 -1.03 10.22
N ASN A 66 9.92 -0.04 9.82
CA ASN A 66 9.89 0.51 8.47
C ASN A 66 9.41 1.98 8.48
N CYS A 67 9.47 2.67 7.33
CA CYS A 67 9.10 4.09 7.24
C CYS A 67 7.62 4.38 7.52
N CYS A 68 6.71 3.44 7.31
CA CYS A 68 5.33 3.66 7.68
C CYS A 68 5.19 3.83 9.20
N LEU A 69 5.95 3.04 9.96
CA LEU A 69 5.98 3.07 11.42
C LEU A 69 6.91 4.17 11.99
N ALA A 70 7.47 5.03 11.15
CA ALA A 70 8.21 6.19 11.63
C ALA A 70 7.24 7.18 12.32
N PRO A 71 7.63 7.81 13.44
CA PRO A 71 6.75 8.66 14.25
C PRO A 71 6.42 9.99 13.56
N THR A 72 7.32 10.50 12.73
CA THR A 72 7.18 11.75 11.99
C THR A 72 7.85 11.62 10.63
N ASP A 73 7.32 12.30 9.63
CA ASP A 73 7.99 12.40 8.32
C ASP A 73 9.35 13.11 8.47
N GLY A 74 10.32 12.74 7.64
CA GLY A 74 11.69 13.22 7.69
C GLY A 74 12.62 12.41 8.60
N CYS A 75 12.14 11.35 9.25
CA CYS A 75 13.01 10.45 10.01
C CYS A 75 13.91 9.62 9.09
N VAL A 76 15.18 9.44 9.45
CA VAL A 76 16.15 8.69 8.64
C VAL A 76 16.50 7.39 9.32
N LEU A 77 16.36 6.27 8.62
CA LEU A 77 16.80 4.93 9.05
C LEU A 77 18.23 4.68 8.55
N TYR A 78 19.11 4.26 9.45
CA TYR A 78 20.50 3.90 9.17
C TYR A 78 20.72 2.40 9.34
N PHE A 79 21.55 1.82 8.49
CA PHE A 79 21.82 0.38 8.45
C PHE A 79 23.24 0.05 8.88
N ASN A 80 23.43 -1.09 9.55
CA ASN A 80 24.75 -1.56 10.00
C ASN A 80 25.52 -2.36 8.94
N ASN A 81 24.88 -2.68 7.81
CA ASN A 81 25.47 -3.45 6.72
C ASN A 81 26.13 -2.56 5.65
N GLY A 82 26.11 -1.24 5.82
CA GLY A 82 26.67 -0.28 4.86
C GLY A 82 25.71 0.16 3.75
N ASP A 83 24.44 -0.27 3.81
CA ASP A 83 23.40 0.23 2.90
C ASP A 83 23.17 1.73 3.12
N ALA A 84 22.73 2.40 2.04
CA ALA A 84 22.43 3.82 2.09
C ALA A 84 21.28 4.09 3.09
N PRO A 85 21.36 5.18 3.89
CA PRO A 85 20.27 5.56 4.77
C PRO A 85 18.99 5.86 3.98
N ILE A 86 17.84 5.53 4.55
CA ILE A 86 16.53 5.80 3.94
C ILE A 86 15.85 6.93 4.71
N VAL A 87 15.44 7.97 3.98
CA VAL A 87 14.59 9.04 4.51
C VAL A 87 13.14 8.59 4.42
N CYS A 88 12.55 8.38 5.59
CA CYS A 88 11.13 8.45 5.85
C CYS A 88 10.77 9.94 6.11
#